data_AF-A0A972TYI1-F1
#
_entry.id   AF-A0A972TYI1-F1
#
_cell.length_a   1.000
_cell.length_b   1.000
_cell.length_c   1.000
_cell.angle_alpha   90.00
_cell.angle_beta   90.00
_cell.angle_gamma   90.00
#
_symmetry.space_group_name_H-M   'P 1'
#
loop_
_entity.id
_entity.type
_entity.pdbx_description
1 polymer ?
#
loop_
_entity_poly.entity_id
_entity_poly.type
_entity_poly.pdbx_seq_one_letter_code
_entity_poly.pdbx_strand_id
1 'polypeptide(L)'
;AEGDELGEIYGLYRRYSRDFPHIRIIACWSRQVGLKFSIILKRGFENEEATRSAIGKLPATLSATAKIISKWDDDAIFFSRGLMDKQTGN
;
A
#
# COMPACT_ATOMS: atom_id res chain seq x y z
N ALA A 1 -6.00 -0.12 -1.86
CA ALA A 1 -6.86 -1.31 -1.67
C ALA A 1 -6.44 -2.03 -0.40
N GLU A 2 -7.41 -2.32 0.46
CA GLU A 2 -7.27 -3.08 1.72
C GLU A 2 -8.31 -4.21 1.74
N GLY A 3 -8.05 -5.27 2.49
CA GLY A 3 -8.93 -6.42 2.63
C GLY A 3 -8.60 -7.24 3.87
N ASP A 4 -9.58 -8.00 4.34
CA ASP A 4 -9.45 -8.89 5.50
C ASP A 4 -8.75 -10.21 5.14
N GLU A 5 -8.91 -10.66 3.89
CA GLU A 5 -8.30 -11.89 3.40
C GLU A 5 -7.11 -11.62 2.48
N LEU A 6 -6.00 -12.32 2.75
CA LEU A 6 -4.82 -12.28 1.88
C LEU A 6 -5.15 -12.70 0.44
N GLY A 7 -6.11 -13.61 0.24
CA GLY A 7 -6.49 -14.11 -1.09
C GLY A 7 -7.02 -13.02 -2.03
N GLU A 8 -7.89 -12.14 -1.52
CA GLU A 8 -8.46 -11.03 -2.28
C GLU A 8 -7.37 -10.05 -2.74
N ILE A 9 -6.49 -9.70 -1.80
CA ILE A 9 -5.38 -8.78 -2.02
C ILE A 9 -4.31 -9.41 -2.91
N TYR A 10 -4.05 -10.70 -2.77
CA TYR A 10 -3.14 -11.44 -3.64
C TYR A 10 -3.67 -11.51 -5.09
N GLY A 11 -4.97 -11.66 -5.28
CA GLY A 11 -5.60 -11.62 -6.60
C GLY A 11 -5.35 -10.29 -7.32
N LEU A 12 -5.53 -9.18 -6.62
CA LEU A 12 -5.22 -7.84 -7.12
C LEU A 12 -3.72 -7.67 -7.41
N TYR A 13 -2.85 -8.12 -6.49
CA TYR A 13 -1.40 -8.06 -6.70
C TYR A 13 -0.98 -8.85 -7.93
N ARG A 14 -1.47 -10.08 -8.10
CA ARG A 14 -1.15 -10.92 -9.25
C ARG A 14 -1.58 -10.26 -10.56
N ARG A 15 -2.75 -9.60 -10.56
CA ARG A 15 -3.28 -8.90 -11.73
C ARG A 15 -2.44 -7.68 -12.13
N TYR A 16 -1.97 -6.91 -11.16
CA TYR A 16 -1.31 -5.61 -11.42
C TYR A 16 0.21 -5.63 -11.24
N SER A 17 0.80 -6.72 -10.75
CA SER A 17 2.24 -6.83 -10.49
C SER A 17 3.10 -6.72 -11.76
N ARG A 18 2.54 -7.04 -12.93
CA ARG A 18 3.20 -6.88 -14.23
C ARG A 18 3.24 -5.42 -14.69
N ASP A 19 2.13 -4.69 -14.51
CA ASP A 19 2.02 -3.29 -14.94
C ASP A 19 2.67 -2.32 -13.95
N PHE A 20 2.74 -2.70 -12.67
CA PHE A 20 3.28 -1.88 -11.60
C PHE A 20 4.36 -2.65 -10.80
N PRO A 21 5.63 -2.68 -11.24
CA PRO A 21 6.68 -3.47 -10.59
C PRO A 21 6.97 -3.05 -9.13
N HIS A 22 6.49 -1.86 -8.74
CA HIS A 22 6.64 -1.31 -7.40
C HIS A 22 5.45 -1.61 -6.46
N ILE A 23 4.42 -2.37 -6.88
CA ILE A 23 3.37 -2.78 -5.94
C ILE A 23 3.91 -3.81 -4.96
N ARG A 24 3.45 -3.74 -3.71
CA ARG A 24 3.77 -4.70 -2.65
C ARG A 24 2.52 -4.98 -1.83
N ILE A 25 2.39 -6.21 -1.35
CA ILE A 25 1.42 -6.56 -0.32
C ILE A 25 2.09 -6.31 1.02
N ILE A 26 1.36 -5.67 1.93
CA ILE A 26 1.71 -5.53 3.33
C ILE A 26 0.60 -6.15 4.18
N ALA A 27 0.99 -6.81 5.26
CA ALA A 27 0.05 -7.15 6.33
C ALA A 27 0.26 -6.14 7.46
N CYS A 28 -0.79 -5.43 7.83
CA CYS A 28 -0.81 -4.44 8.89
C CYS A 28 -1.70 -4.94 10.01
N TRP A 29 -1.18 -4.98 11.23
CA TRP A 29 -1.97 -5.27 12.41
C TRP A 29 -2.06 -4.03 13.29
N SER A 30 -3.25 -3.69 13.77
CA SER A 30 -3.44 -2.75 14.89
C SER A 30 -4.53 -3.26 15.83
N ARG A 31 -4.59 -2.72 17.05
CA ARG A 31 -5.64 -3.12 18.01
C ARG A 31 -7.04 -2.70 17.56
N GLN A 32 -7.16 -1.61 16.81
CA GLN A 32 -8.46 -1.07 16.40
C GLN A 32 -9.07 -1.84 15.23
N VAL A 33 -8.25 -2.21 14.23
CA VAL A 33 -8.74 -2.84 12.99
C VAL A 33 -8.36 -4.32 12.84
N GLY A 34 -7.57 -4.86 13.77
CA GLY A 34 -7.05 -6.23 13.68
C GLY A 34 -6.03 -6.37 12.56
N LEU A 35 -5.91 -7.58 12.00
CA LEU A 35 -5.03 -7.86 10.87
C LEU A 35 -5.71 -7.50 9.56
N LYS A 36 -5.13 -6.57 8.81
CA LYS A 36 -5.56 -6.18 7.46
C LYS A 36 -4.43 -6.42 6.46
N PHE A 37 -4.80 -6.78 5.24
CA PHE A 37 -3.88 -6.91 4.12
C PHE A 37 -4.11 -5.76 3.14
N SER A 38 -3.03 -5.12 2.70
CA SER A 38 -3.12 -3.96 1.81
C SER A 38 -2.11 -4.07 0.68
N ILE A 39 -2.49 -3.56 -0.51
CA ILE A 39 -1.53 -3.29 -1.58
C ILE A 39 -1.10 -1.83 -1.50
N ILE A 40 0.21 -1.64 -1.45
CA ILE A 40 0.84 -0.32 -1.49
C ILE A 40 1.70 -0.19 -2.75
N LEU A 41 1.82 1.04 -3.24
CA LEU A 41 2.86 1.41 -4.20
C LEU A 41 4.13 1.75 -3.40
N LYS A 42 5.26 1.06 -3.61
CA LYS A 42 6.55 1.33 -2.95
C LYS A 42 7.21 2.66 -3.41
N ARG A 43 6.46 3.58 -4.03
CA ARG A 43 6.99 4.89 -4.41
C ARG A 43 6.61 5.87 -3.29
N GLY A 44 7.61 6.33 -2.54
CA GLY A 44 7.44 7.52 -1.72
C GLY A 44 7.19 8.70 -2.64
N PHE A 45 6.14 9.46 -2.37
CA PHE A 45 5.85 10.70 -3.08
C PHE A 45 6.29 11.88 -2.21
N GLU A 46 7.00 12.83 -2.80
CA GLU A 46 7.55 13.99 -2.09
C GLU A 46 6.45 14.94 -1.60
N ASN A 47 5.26 14.89 -2.21
CA ASN A 47 4.11 15.68 -1.82
C ASN A 47 2.78 14.97 -2.12
N GLU A 48 1.71 15.46 -1.50
CA GLU A 48 0.36 14.91 -1.68
C GLU A 48 -0.12 15.02 -3.13
N GLU A 49 0.29 16.07 -3.84
CA GLU A 49 -0.11 16.34 -5.23
C GLU A 49 0.42 15.28 -6.20
N ALA A 50 1.69 14.88 -6.04
CA ALA A 50 2.30 13.77 -6.77
C ALA A 50 1.62 12.43 -6.44
N THR A 51 1.17 12.26 -5.19
CA THR A 51 0.40 11.08 -4.78
C THR A 51 -0.95 11.02 -5.49
N ARG A 52 -1.69 12.14 -5.53
CA ARG A 52 -2.98 12.22 -6.24
C ARG A 52 -2.81 12.00 -7.74
N SER A 53 -1.76 12.57 -8.34
CA SER A 53 -1.43 12.34 -9.75
C SER A 53 -1.14 10.86 -10.04
N ALA A 54 -0.45 10.17 -9.13
CA ALA A 54 -0.22 8.73 -9.25
C ALA A 54 -1.50 7.92 -9.12
N ILE A 55 -2.42 8.28 -8.22
CA ILE A 55 -3.76 7.68 -8.13
C ILE A 55 -4.52 7.83 -9.45
N GLY A 56 -4.45 9.01 -10.08
CA GLY A 56 -5.09 9.26 -11.39
C GLY A 56 -4.52 8.41 -12.53
N LYS A 57 -3.30 7.88 -12.40
CA LYS A 57 -2.67 6.98 -13.37
C LYS A 57 -2.97 5.50 -13.10
N LEU A 58 -3.62 5.19 -11.98
CA LEU A 58 -4.03 3.83 -11.68
C LEU A 58 -5.29 3.46 -12.49
N PRO A 59 -5.44 2.17 -12.86
CA PRO A 59 -6.69 1.65 -13.39
C PRO A 59 -7.87 2.00 -12.48
N ALA A 60 -9.03 2.27 -13.06
CA ALA A 60 -10.23 2.72 -12.34
C ALA A 60 -10.57 1.87 -11.09
N THR A 61 -10.35 0.55 -11.17
CA THR A 61 -10.57 -0.39 -10.06
C THR A 61 -9.66 -0.12 -8.86
N LEU A 62 -8.41 0.28 -9.10
CA LEU A 62 -7.46 0.60 -8.06
C LEU A 62 -7.60 2.04 -7.58
N SER A 63 -7.84 3.00 -8.49
CA SER A 63 -8.01 4.41 -8.12
C SER A 63 -9.25 4.61 -7.25
N ALA A 64 -10.35 3.89 -7.51
CA ALA A 64 -11.56 3.94 -6.69
C ALA A 64 -11.37 3.48 -5.24
N THR A 65 -10.35 2.64 -4.98
CA THR A 65 -10.06 2.09 -3.65
C THR A 65 -8.69 2.53 -3.12
N ALA A 66 -8.06 3.49 -3.80
CA ALA A 66 -6.77 4.06 -3.39
C ALA A 66 -7.00 5.08 -2.28
N LYS A 67 -6.23 4.95 -1.21
CA LYS A 67 -6.20 5.90 -0.09
C LYS A 67 -4.78 6.43 0.05
N ILE A 68 -4.66 7.72 0.32
CA ILE A 68 -3.39 8.34 0.72
C ILE A 68 -3.22 8.08 2.21
N ILE A 69 -2.09 7.50 2.59
CA ILE A 69 -1.77 7.21 3.99
C ILE A 69 -0.68 8.17 4.43
N SER A 70 -1.08 9.30 5.02
CA SER A 70 -0.17 10.34 5.51
C SER A 70 0.42 10.01 6.88
N LYS A 71 -0.32 9.25 7.70
CA LYS A 71 0.12 8.72 8.99
C LYS A 71 -0.48 7.33 9.18
N TRP A 72 0.31 6.40 9.67
CA TRP A 72 -0.18 5.12 10.15
C TRP A 72 -0.68 5.24 11.59
N ASP A 73 -1.54 4.31 12.02
CA ASP A 73 -1.89 4.20 13.45
C ASP A 73 -0.62 4.05 14.30
N ASP A 74 -0.61 4.68 15.47
CA ASP A 74 0.56 4.71 16.35
C ASP A 74 0.92 3.30 16.89
N ASP A 75 -0.03 2.35 16.85
CA ASP A 75 0.16 0.94 17.22
C ASP A 75 0.21 -0.01 16.01
N ALA A 76 0.34 0.51 14.78
CA ALA A 76 0.39 -0.31 13.58
C ALA A 76 1.70 -1.11 13.46
N ILE A 77 1.57 -2.43 13.40
CA ILE A 77 2.67 -3.38 13.17
C ILE A 77 2.61 -3.88 11.72
N PHE A 78 3.71 -3.70 11.00
CA PHE A 78 3.81 -4.11 9.59
C PHE A 78 4.63 -5.38 9.43
N PHE A 79 4.02 -6.39 8.81
CA PHE A 79 4.69 -7.62 8.41
C PHE A 79 4.95 -7.56 6.91
N SER A 80 6.21 -7.27 6.55
CA SER A 80 6.66 -7.28 5.16
C SER A 80 8.13 -7.67 5.06
N ARG A 81 8.48 -8.48 4.07
CA ARG A 81 9.87 -8.88 3.82
C ARG A 81 10.58 -7.76 3.05
N GLY A 82 11.39 -6.97 3.74
CA GLY A 82 12.30 -5.97 3.14
C GLY A 82 11.68 -4.63 2.71
N LEU A 83 10.59 -4.18 3.35
CA LEU A 83 10.00 -2.86 3.05
C LEU A 83 10.78 -1.70 3.68
N MET A 84 11.49 -1.93 4.78
CA MET A 84 12.31 -0.91 5.42
C MET A 84 13.71 -0.91 4.81
N ASP A 85 13.84 -0.35 3.61
CA ASP A 85 15.08 0.38 3.33
C ASP A 85 15.03 1.57 4.29
N LYS A 86 15.93 1.59 5.28
CA LYS A 86 16.04 2.73 6.21
C LYS A 86 16.10 3.99 5.36
N GLN A 87 15.12 4.88 5.51
CA GLN A 87 15.31 6.25 5.05
C GLN A 87 16.43 6.85 5.89
N THR A 88 17.66 6.65 5.42
CA THR A 88 18.82 7.43 5.82
C THR A 88 18.67 8.75 5.08
N GLY A 89 17.90 9.66 5.66
CA GLY A 89 17.95 11.07 5.30
C GLY A 89 19.20 11.67 5.93
N ASN A 90 20.12 12.09 5.07
CA ASN A 90 21.20 13.04 5.37
C ASN A 90 20.62 14.47 5.36
#